data_AF-A0A942CWJ9-F1
#
_entry.id   AF-A0A942CWJ9-F1
#
_cell.length_a   1.000
_cell.length_b   1.000
_cell.length_c   1.000
_cell.angle_alpha   90.00
_cell.angle_beta   90.00
_cell.angle_gamma   90.00
#
_symmetry.space_group_name_H-M   'P 1'
#
loop_
_entity.id
_entity.type
_entity.pdbx_description
1 polymer ?
#
loop_
_entity_poly.entity_id
_entity_poly.type
_entity_poly.pdbx_seq_one_letter_code
_entity_poly.pdbx_strand_id
1 'polypeptide(L)'
;MRPHFVLPGKVYLVGAGPGSAKLLTLRAVEVLRAADLVLHDDLVSEEVLGTIPSRVAVQSVGKRCGVKKVSQENIHSRMISAARSGQAVIRLKGG
;
A
#
# COMPACT_ATOMS: atom_id res chain seq x y z
N MET A 1 10.53 12.54 -9.14
CA MET A 1 11.11 13.06 -7.89
C MET A 1 10.20 12.67 -6.75
N ARG A 2 10.69 12.07 -5.65
CA ARG A 2 9.83 11.76 -4.49
C ARG A 2 9.52 13.06 -3.75
N PRO A 3 8.26 13.35 -3.41
CA PRO A 3 7.91 14.54 -2.66
C PRO A 3 8.50 14.45 -1.24
N HIS A 4 8.93 15.59 -0.70
CA HIS A 4 9.67 15.70 0.58
C HIS A 4 9.00 15.04 1.79
N PHE A 5 7.71 14.73 1.73
CA PHE A 5 6.96 14.16 2.84
C PHE A 5 6.84 12.63 2.80
N VAL A 6 7.16 11.97 1.68
CA VAL A 6 7.25 10.50 1.61
C VAL A 6 8.68 10.12 1.93
N LEU A 7 8.89 9.77 3.19
CA LEU A 7 10.21 9.54 3.75
C LEU A 7 10.60 8.07 3.55
N PRO A 8 11.86 7.81 3.17
CA PRO A 8 12.40 6.46 3.21
C PRO A 8 12.33 5.91 4.65
N GLY A 9 12.13 4.59 4.74
CA GLY A 9 12.03 3.86 5.99
C GLY A 9 10.84 4.21 6.89
N LYS A 10 9.76 4.70 6.28
CA LYS A 10 8.47 4.92 6.94
C LYS A 10 7.40 4.00 6.38
N VAL A 11 6.44 3.68 7.25
CA VAL A 11 5.20 3.00 6.89
C VAL A 11 4.07 4.02 6.95
N TYR A 12 3.25 4.06 5.91
CA TYR A 12 2.05 4.89 5.83
C TYR A 12 0.82 3.99 5.76
N LEU A 13 -0.13 4.16 6.68
CA LEU A 13 -1.45 3.53 6.59
C LEU A 13 -2.34 4.46 5.77
N VAL A 14 -2.85 3.96 4.64
CA VAL A 14 -3.61 4.78 3.68
C VAL A 14 -4.94 4.11 3.38
N GLY A 15 -6.02 4.87 3.46
CA GLY A 15 -7.36 4.42 3.04
C GLY A 15 -7.54 4.55 1.53
N ALA A 16 -8.07 3.49 0.91
CA ALA A 16 -8.41 3.42 -0.51
C ALA A 16 -9.80 4.01 -0.83
N GLY A 17 -10.61 4.28 0.19
CA GLY A 17 -12.02 4.62 0.01
C GLY A 17 -12.87 3.38 -0.34
N PRO A 18 -14.15 3.58 -0.68
CA PRO A 18 -15.12 2.50 -0.86
C PRO A 18 -15.04 1.80 -2.24
N GLY A 19 -14.11 2.22 -3.12
CA GLY A 19 -13.86 1.52 -4.38
C GLY A 19 -13.46 2.42 -5.55
N SER A 20 -14.09 3.57 -5.75
CA SER A 20 -13.71 4.44 -6.88
C SER A 20 -12.38 5.14 -6.62
N ALA A 21 -11.49 5.18 -7.61
CA ALA A 21 -10.23 5.91 -7.53
C ALA A 21 -10.45 7.42 -7.36
N LYS A 22 -11.62 7.95 -7.79
CA LYS A 22 -12.01 9.34 -7.59
C LYS A 22 -12.27 9.71 -6.13
N LEU A 23 -12.43 8.72 -5.25
CA LEU A 23 -12.65 8.92 -3.82
C LEU A 23 -11.35 8.83 -3.01
N LEU A 24 -10.21 8.62 -3.67
CA LEU A 24 -8.91 8.80 -3.03
C LEU A 24 -8.72 10.26 -2.63
N THR A 25 -8.23 10.48 -1.42
CA THR A 25 -7.76 11.81 -1.05
C THR A 25 -6.55 12.18 -1.91
N LEU A 26 -6.35 13.48 -2.17
CA LEU A 26 -5.16 13.95 -2.88
C LEU A 26 -3.89 13.43 -2.23
N ARG A 27 -3.86 13.39 -0.89
CA ARG A 27 -2.74 12.86 -0.13
C ARG A 27 -2.48 11.38 -0.38
N ALA A 28 -3.52 10.55 -0.46
CA ALA A 28 -3.38 9.13 -0.78
C ALA A 28 -2.73 8.94 -2.16
N VAL A 29 -3.17 9.71 -3.17
CA VAL A 29 -2.61 9.66 -4.52
C VAL A 29 -1.13 10.03 -4.53
N GLU A 30 -0.75 11.12 -3.87
CA GLU A 30 0.65 11.55 -3.83
C GLU A 30 1.55 10.51 -3.16
N VAL A 31 1.07 9.92 -2.05
CA VAL A 31 1.80 8.91 -1.29
C VAL A 31 1.97 7.62 -2.11
N LEU A 32 0.91 7.15 -2.78
CA LEU A 32 0.96 5.97 -3.64
C LEU A 32 1.91 6.15 -4.83
N ARG A 33 1.95 7.34 -5.44
CA ARG A 33 2.88 7.65 -6.54
C ARG A 33 4.34 7.65 -6.12
N ALA A 34 4.63 7.94 -4.86
CA ALA A 34 5.99 8.05 -4.34
C ALA A 34 6.48 6.79 -3.61
N ALA A 35 5.61 5.79 -3.46
CA ALA A 35 5.89 4.54 -2.77
C ALA A 35 7.00 3.72 -3.43
N ASP A 36 7.69 2.94 -2.60
CA ASP A 36 8.57 1.86 -3.07
C ASP A 36 7.83 0.52 -3.06
N LEU A 37 7.01 0.30 -2.03
CA LEU A 37 6.22 -0.91 -1.81
C LEU A 37 4.81 -0.55 -1.36
N VAL A 38 3.80 -1.14 -2.01
CA VAL A 38 2.40 -1.09 -1.59
C VAL A 38 1.94 -2.49 -1.21
N LEU A 39 1.53 -2.66 0.04
CA LEU A 39 0.86 -3.85 0.55
C LEU A 39 -0.64 -3.56 0.66
N HIS A 40 -1.47 -4.29 -0.09
CA HIS A 40 -2.92 -4.03 -0.12
C HIS A 40 -3.76 -5.22 0.33
N ASP A 41 -4.94 -4.92 0.87
CA ASP A 41 -5.99 -5.90 1.20
C ASP A 41 -6.84 -6.24 -0.04
N ASP A 42 -7.64 -7.31 0.02
CA ASP A 42 -8.52 -7.72 -1.09
C ASP A 42 -9.67 -6.74 -1.34
N LEU A 43 -10.03 -5.92 -0.35
CA LEU A 43 -11.12 -4.94 -0.48
C LEU A 43 -10.71 -3.70 -1.29
N VAL A 44 -9.43 -3.58 -1.67
CA VAL A 44 -8.98 -2.50 -2.55
C VAL A 44 -9.34 -2.85 -3.98
N SER A 45 -10.06 -1.94 -4.65
CA SER A 45 -10.50 -2.15 -6.04
C SER A 45 -9.34 -2.11 -7.03
N GLU A 46 -9.51 -2.79 -8.16
CA GLU A 46 -8.58 -2.71 -9.30
C GLU A 46 -8.46 -1.28 -9.86
N GLU A 47 -9.53 -0.48 -9.78
CA GLU A 47 -9.50 0.93 -10.21
C GLU A 47 -8.49 1.74 -9.37
N VAL A 48 -8.49 1.54 -8.04
CA VAL A 48 -7.52 2.17 -7.14
C VAL A 48 -6.11 1.64 -7.39
N LEU A 49 -5.94 0.32 -7.54
CA LEU A 49 -4.63 -0.28 -7.83
C LEU A 49 -4.06 0.23 -9.16
N GLY A 50 -4.91 0.45 -10.16
CA GLY A 50 -4.53 1.01 -11.46
C GLY A 50 -4.00 2.45 -11.40
N THR A 51 -4.20 3.17 -10.30
CA THR A 51 -3.59 4.50 -10.11
C THR A 51 -2.12 4.45 -9.71
N ILE A 52 -1.64 3.29 -9.27
CA ILE A 52 -0.29 3.10 -8.76
C ILE A 52 0.67 2.94 -9.95
N PRO A 53 1.77 3.73 -10.03
CA PRO A 53 2.73 3.61 -11.12
C PRO A 53 3.38 2.23 -11.20
N SER A 54 3.61 1.72 -12.41
CA SER A 54 4.20 0.39 -12.65
C SER A 54 5.58 0.16 -12.04
N ARG A 55 6.34 1.22 -11.73
CA ARG A 55 7.63 1.14 -11.04
C ARG A 55 7.51 0.73 -9.56
N VAL A 56 6.32 0.86 -8.97
CA VAL A 56 6.08 0.59 -7.55
C VAL A 56 5.80 -0.89 -7.39
N ALA A 57 6.45 -1.55 -6.43
CA ALA A 57 6.14 -2.93 -6.11
C ALA A 57 4.76 -3.01 -5.43
N VAL A 58 3.80 -3.71 -6.01
CA VAL A 58 2.45 -3.89 -5.45
C VAL A 58 2.26 -5.36 -5.09
N GLN A 59 1.90 -5.64 -3.84
CA GLN A 59 1.74 -7.00 -3.34
C GLN A 59 0.44 -7.13 -2.54
N SER A 60 -0.41 -8.09 -2.93
CA SER A 60 -1.57 -8.46 -2.12
C SER A 60 -1.12 -9.17 -0.85
N VAL A 61 -1.71 -8.77 0.27
CA VAL A 61 -1.58 -9.45 1.58
C VAL A 61 -2.94 -9.88 2.12
N GLY A 62 -3.97 -9.82 1.26
CA GLY A 62 -5.32 -10.27 1.56
C GLY A 62 -5.47 -11.80 1.53
N LYS A 63 -6.65 -12.25 1.93
CA LYS A 63 -7.08 -13.63 1.98
C LYS A 63 -7.83 -13.99 0.68
N ARG A 64 -7.13 -14.42 -0.36
CA ARG A 64 -7.81 -15.20 -1.40
C ARG A 64 -8.31 -16.52 -0.80
N CYS A 65 -9.63 -16.74 -0.92
CA CYS A 65 -10.37 -17.91 -0.43
C CYS A 65 -9.54 -19.20 -0.46
N GLY A 66 -9.25 -19.77 0.72
CA GLY A 66 -8.66 -21.11 0.88
C GLY A 66 -7.13 -21.17 1.07
N VAL A 67 -6.37 -20.10 0.82
CA VAL A 67 -4.91 -20.10 1.01
C VAL A 67 -4.56 -19.63 2.43
N LYS A 68 -3.57 -20.27 3.06
CA LYS A 68 -3.07 -20.02 4.42
C LYS A 68 -3.09 -18.51 4.75
N LYS A 69 -3.77 -18.17 5.86
CA LYS A 69 -3.82 -16.81 6.40
C LYS A 69 -2.40 -16.23 6.48
N VAL A 70 -2.10 -15.17 5.72
CA VAL A 70 -1.00 -14.29 6.12
C VAL A 70 -1.45 -13.67 7.43
N SER A 71 -0.80 -14.03 8.54
CA SER A 71 -1.16 -13.47 9.85
C SER A 71 -0.88 -11.97 9.87
N GLN A 72 -1.56 -11.25 10.75
CA GLN A 72 -1.24 -9.84 10.96
C GLN A 72 0.21 -9.65 11.39
N GLU A 73 0.80 -10.57 12.18
CA GLU A 73 2.22 -10.49 12.52
C GLU A 73 3.11 -10.60 11.28
N ASN A 74 2.77 -11.47 10.31
CA ASN A 74 3.54 -11.58 9.08
C ASN A 74 3.46 -10.31 8.23
N ILE A 75 2.27 -9.68 8.14
CA ILE A 75 2.10 -8.40 7.45
C ILE A 75 2.92 -7.31 8.15
N HIS A 76 2.85 -7.24 9.48
CA HIS A 76 3.63 -6.29 10.29
C HIS A 76 5.14 -6.51 10.09
N SER A 77 5.60 -7.76 10.13
CA SER A 77 7.01 -8.10 9.97
C SER A 77 7.53 -7.70 8.59
N ARG A 78 6.74 -7.92 7.53
CA ARG A 78 7.07 -7.45 6.17
C ARG A 78 7.14 -5.93 6.08
N MET A 79 6.16 -5.21 6.64
CA MET A 79 6.19 -3.74 6.67
C MET A 79 7.42 -3.21 7.40
N ILE A 80 7.73 -3.76 8.58
CA ILE A 80 8.87 -3.36 9.40
C ILE A 80 10.18 -3.66 8.67
N SER A 81 10.32 -4.84 8.07
CA SER A 81 11.52 -5.23 7.35
C SER A 81 11.78 -4.31 6.15
N ALA A 82 10.77 -4.05 5.32
CA ALA A 82 10.88 -3.16 4.16
C ALA A 82 11.14 -1.70 4.58
N ALA A 83 10.52 -1.22 5.65
CA ALA A 83 10.85 0.11 6.17
C ALA A 83 12.30 0.16 6.71
N ARG A 84 12.76 -0.87 7.42
CA ARG A 84 14.15 -0.93 7.90
C ARG A 84 15.19 -0.98 6.77
N SER A 85 14.84 -1.47 5.59
CA SER A 85 15.70 -1.40 4.40
C SER A 85 15.64 -0.05 3.67
N GLY A 86 14.97 0.95 4.25
CA GLY A 86 14.88 2.31 3.70
C GLY A 86 13.75 2.52 2.70
N GLN A 87 12.87 1.53 2.49
CA GLN A 87 11.74 1.69 1.57
C GLN A 87 10.64 2.57 2.17
N ALA A 88 9.99 3.37 1.33
CA ALA A 88 8.72 3.99 1.67
C ALA A 88 7.59 2.98 1.45
N VAL A 89 7.04 2.45 2.55
CA VAL A 89 6.06 1.35 2.55
C VAL A 89 4.66 1.90 2.76
N ILE A 90 3.74 1.55 1.86
CA ILE A 90 2.32 1.92 1.97
C ILE A 90 1.52 0.68 2.31
N ARG A 91 0.74 0.77 3.38
CA ARG A 91 -0.29 -0.20 3.69
C ARG A 91 -1.63 0.36 3.24
N LEU A 92 -2.04 -0.04 2.05
CA LEU A 92 -3.29 0.41 1.44
C LEU A 92 -4.43 -0.49 1.91
N LYS A 93 -5.42 0.10 2.57
CA LYS A 93 -6.56 -0.60 3.16
C LYS A 93 -7.85 -0.16 2.52
N GLY A 94 -8.82 -1.07 2.37
CA GLY A 94 -10.20 -0.70 2.05
C GLY A 94 -10.72 0.33 3.06
N GLY A 95 -11.46 1.32 2.55
CA GLY A 95 -12.11 2.35 3.37
C GLY A 95 -13.36 1.85 4.08
#